data_AF-B7ZUB2-F1
#
_entry.id   AF-B7ZUB2-F1
#
_cell.length_a   1.000
_cell.length_b   1.000
_cell.length_c   1.000
_cell.angle_alpha   90.00
_cell.angle_beta   90.00
_cell.angle_gamma   90.00
#
_symmetry.space_group_name_H-M   'P 1'
#
loop_
_entity.id
_entity.type
_entity.pdbx_description
1 polymer ?
#
loop_
_entity_poly.entity_id
_entity_poly.type
_entity_poly.pdbx_seq_one_letter_code
_entity_poly.pdbx_strand_id
1 'polypeptide(L)'
;MGLRHLAVLKMVGMGVDANGVLELYPINGSSSVEREDLTSGLVKDIRNYFQVSPEYFSMLLVGKDGNVKSWYPSPMWSMAIVYDLIDSMQLRRQEMAIQQSLGMRCPEDEYGGYGYHHGYPHQGYEEGYQDDYRHHEGYYHRYQD
;
A
#
# COMPACT_ATOMS: atom_id res chain seq x y z
N MET A 1 0.57 3.27 10.29
CA MET A 1 0.64 2.21 9.25
C MET A 1 1.56 1.09 9.74
N GLY A 2 1.30 -0.17 9.38
CA GLY A 2 2.11 -1.32 9.83
C GLY A 2 3.16 -1.76 8.80
N LEU A 3 4.24 -2.41 9.28
CA LEU A 3 5.30 -2.99 8.43
C LEU A 3 4.77 -4.22 7.71
N ARG A 4 4.85 -4.24 6.38
CA ARG A 4 4.36 -5.35 5.54
C ARG A 4 5.53 -5.93 4.77
N HIS A 5 5.74 -7.24 4.95
CA HIS A 5 6.64 -7.99 4.08
C HIS A 5 5.82 -8.49 2.88
N LEU A 6 6.10 -7.95 1.70
CA LEU A 6 5.37 -8.23 0.46
C LEU A 6 6.35 -8.60 -0.64
N ALA A 7 5.97 -9.57 -1.47
CA ALA A 7 6.59 -9.81 -2.77
C ALA A 7 5.55 -9.53 -3.87
N VAL A 8 5.95 -8.81 -4.91
CA VAL A 8 5.11 -8.56 -6.08
C VAL A 8 5.76 -9.23 -7.28
N LEU A 9 5.04 -10.18 -7.86
CA LEU A 9 5.46 -10.87 -9.07
C LEU A 9 4.71 -10.33 -10.29
N LYS A 10 5.45 -9.73 -11.23
CA LYS A 10 4.90 -9.20 -12.48
C LYS A 10 5.37 -10.10 -13.62
N MET A 11 4.45 -10.60 -14.43
CA MET A 11 4.77 -11.48 -15.57
C MET A 11 4.03 -11.01 -16.81
N VAL A 12 4.75 -10.89 -17.93
CA VAL A 12 4.23 -10.41 -19.22
C VAL A 12 4.76 -11.25 -20.38
N GLY A 13 4.13 -11.15 -21.54
CA GLY A 13 4.53 -11.87 -22.76
C GLY A 13 4.19 -13.36 -22.74
N MET A 14 4.56 -14.07 -23.80
CA MET A 14 4.30 -15.51 -23.99
C MET A 14 5.49 -16.19 -24.69
N GLY A 15 5.63 -17.50 -24.50
CA GLY A 15 6.66 -18.29 -25.17
C GLY A 15 8.06 -17.80 -24.83
N VAL A 16 8.89 -17.58 -25.86
CA VAL A 16 10.27 -17.11 -25.72
C VAL A 16 10.38 -15.65 -25.33
N ASP A 17 9.32 -14.86 -25.59
CA ASP A 17 9.25 -13.43 -25.28
C ASP A 17 8.65 -13.16 -23.89
N ALA A 18 8.38 -14.22 -23.11
CA ALA A 18 7.90 -14.09 -21.75
C ALA A 18 9.01 -13.53 -20.84
N ASN A 19 8.66 -12.55 -20.02
CA ASN A 19 9.56 -11.98 -19.02
C ASN A 19 8.77 -11.70 -17.73
N GLY A 20 9.48 -11.61 -16.62
CA GLY A 20 8.89 -11.22 -15.35
C GLY A 20 9.89 -10.53 -14.44
N VAL A 21 9.36 -9.84 -13.44
CA VAL A 21 10.14 -9.18 -12.40
C VAL A 21 9.53 -9.55 -11.05
N LEU A 22 10.38 -9.99 -10.13
CA LEU A 22 10.06 -10.14 -8.72
C LEU A 22 10.54 -8.89 -7.98
N GLU A 23 9.61 -8.20 -7.32
CA GLU A 23 9.91 -7.06 -6.45
C GLU A 23 9.70 -7.47 -4.99
N LEU A 24 10.75 -7.39 -4.18
CA LEU A 24 10.72 -7.71 -2.76
C LEU A 24 10.70 -6.41 -1.94
N TYR A 25 9.72 -6.32 -1.03
CA TYR A 25 9.55 -5.21 -0.11
C TYR A 25 9.91 -5.68 1.30
N PRO A 26 11.18 -5.52 1.72
CA PRO A 26 11.66 -6.00 3.01
C PRO A 26 11.14 -5.16 4.18
N ILE A 27 11.22 -5.72 5.38
CA ILE A 27 10.87 -5.05 6.65
C ILE A 27 12.10 -4.52 7.40
N ASN A 28 13.27 -4.51 6.76
CA ASN A 28 14.56 -4.13 7.36
C ASN A 28 14.72 -2.61 7.56
N GLY A 29 13.68 -1.82 7.30
CA GLY A 29 13.71 -0.36 7.45
C GLY A 29 14.40 0.39 6.31
N SER A 30 14.87 -0.30 5.26
CA SER A 30 15.30 0.37 4.04
C SER A 30 14.10 0.64 3.13
N SER A 31 14.12 1.79 2.44
CA SER A 31 13.15 2.10 1.38
C SER A 31 13.50 1.43 0.05
N SER A 32 14.51 0.55 0.03
CA SER A 32 14.97 -0.12 -1.18
C SER A 32 14.08 -1.31 -1.53
N VAL A 33 13.61 -1.35 -2.77
CA VAL A 33 12.96 -2.52 -3.35
C VAL A 33 14.01 -3.35 -4.06
N GLU A 34 14.19 -4.59 -3.63
CA GLU A 34 15.06 -5.54 -4.32
C GLU A 34 14.31 -6.10 -5.53
N ARG A 35 15.00 -6.18 -6.68
CA ARG A 35 14.40 -6.62 -7.94
C ARG A 35 15.20 -7.76 -8.55
N GLU A 36 14.50 -8.78 -8.98
CA GLU A 36 15.07 -9.94 -9.68
C GLU A 36 14.30 -10.18 -10.98
N ASP A 37 15.03 -10.28 -12.09
CA ASP A 37 14.46 -10.64 -13.38
C ASP A 37 14.20 -12.15 -13.45
N LEU A 38 13.09 -12.52 -14.08
CA LEU A 38 12.70 -13.92 -14.28
C LEU A 38 12.96 -14.36 -15.71
N THR A 39 13.49 -15.58 -15.84
CA THR A 39 13.61 -16.21 -17.15
C THR A 39 12.24 -16.58 -17.72
N SER A 40 12.14 -16.65 -19.04
CA SER A 40 10.92 -17.07 -19.74
C SER A 40 10.44 -18.46 -19.31
N GLY A 41 11.37 -19.38 -19.02
CA GLY A 41 11.07 -20.71 -18.47
C GLY A 41 10.40 -20.64 -17.10
N LEU A 42 10.94 -19.83 -16.19
CA LEU A 42 10.37 -19.67 -14.85
C LEU A 42 8.99 -18.99 -14.89
N VAL A 43 8.80 -17.99 -15.76
CA VAL A 43 7.48 -17.39 -15.98
C VAL A 43 6.45 -18.43 -16.41
N LYS A 44 6.84 -19.35 -17.32
CA LYS A 44 5.97 -20.45 -17.76
C LYS A 44 5.64 -21.39 -16.59
N ASP A 45 6.63 -21.78 -15.80
CA ASP A 45 6.44 -22.71 -14.68
C ASP A 45 5.55 -22.11 -13.59
N ILE A 46 5.71 -20.83 -13.27
CA ILE A 46 4.86 -20.13 -12.30
C ILE A 46 3.42 -20.04 -12.80
N ARG A 47 3.20 -19.70 -14.07
CA ARG A 47 1.85 -19.70 -14.67
C ARG A 47 1.20 -21.08 -14.59
N ASN A 48 1.95 -22.14 -14.89
CA ASN A 48 1.43 -23.51 -14.79
C ASN A 48 1.09 -23.87 -13.33
N TYR A 49 1.95 -23.53 -12.38
CA TYR A 49 1.74 -23.80 -10.97
C TYR A 49 0.45 -23.15 -10.43
N PHE A 50 0.24 -21.88 -10.73
CA PHE A 50 -0.97 -21.15 -10.30
C PHE A 50 -2.15 -21.29 -11.27
N GLN A 51 -2.01 -22.07 -12.35
CA GLN A 51 -3.01 -22.26 -13.40
C GLN A 51 -3.49 -20.93 -14.02
N VAL A 52 -2.55 -19.99 -14.23
CA VAL A 52 -2.82 -18.67 -14.80
C VAL A 52 -2.66 -18.70 -16.31
N SER A 53 -3.75 -18.40 -17.03
CA SER A 53 -3.71 -18.25 -18.48
C SER A 53 -3.02 -16.94 -18.89
N PRO A 54 -2.17 -16.95 -19.93
CA PRO A 54 -1.62 -15.72 -20.50
C PRO A 54 -2.62 -14.95 -21.37
N GLU A 55 -3.80 -15.51 -21.67
CA GLU A 55 -4.80 -14.89 -22.55
C GLU A 55 -5.52 -13.70 -21.90
N TYR A 56 -5.63 -13.70 -20.58
CA TYR A 56 -6.35 -12.68 -19.82
C TYR A 56 -5.48 -12.14 -18.69
N PHE A 57 -5.69 -10.89 -18.32
CA PHE A 57 -5.09 -10.34 -17.12
C PHE A 57 -5.57 -11.13 -15.89
N SER A 58 -4.63 -11.49 -15.02
CA SER A 58 -4.92 -12.13 -13.74
C SER A 58 -4.01 -11.57 -12.67
N MET A 59 -4.58 -11.21 -11.53
CA MET A 59 -3.85 -10.86 -10.32
C MET A 59 -4.29 -11.79 -9.19
N LEU A 60 -3.32 -12.40 -8.52
CA LEU A 60 -3.57 -13.37 -7.47
C LEU A 60 -3.00 -12.83 -6.16
N LEU A 61 -3.78 -12.94 -5.09
CA LEU A 61 -3.26 -12.78 -3.73
C LEU A 61 -2.87 -14.16 -3.22
N VAL A 62 -1.57 -14.38 -3.00
CA VAL A 62 -1.03 -15.65 -2.51
C VAL A 62 -0.61 -15.47 -1.04
N GLY A 63 -1.04 -16.39 -0.19
CA GLY A 63 -0.66 -16.39 1.22
C GLY A 63 0.79 -16.85 1.42
N LYS A 64 1.33 -16.63 2.61
CA LYS A 64 2.68 -17.12 2.99
C LYS A 64 2.79 -18.64 3.02
N ASP A 65 1.65 -19.33 3.04
CA ASP A 65 1.53 -20.78 2.90
C ASP A 65 1.61 -21.26 1.44
N GLY A 66 1.77 -20.35 0.47
CA GLY A 66 1.81 -20.65 -0.96
C GLY A 66 0.43 -20.82 -1.61
N ASN A 67 -0.64 -20.77 -0.82
CA ASN A 67 -2.00 -20.97 -1.32
C ASN A 67 -2.61 -19.67 -1.83
N VAL A 68 -3.34 -19.75 -2.96
CA VAL A 68 -4.12 -18.63 -3.50
C VAL A 68 -5.28 -18.30 -2.54
N LYS A 69 -5.39 -17.04 -2.14
CA LYS A 69 -6.46 -16.52 -1.27
C LYS A 69 -7.56 -15.84 -2.07
N SER A 70 -7.22 -15.20 -3.17
CA SER A 70 -8.18 -14.58 -4.08
C SER A 70 -7.60 -14.38 -5.49
N TRP A 71 -8.50 -14.28 -6.48
CA TRP A 71 -8.20 -14.06 -7.88
C TRP A 71 -8.96 -12.84 -8.38
N TYR A 72 -8.29 -11.95 -9.11
CA TYR A 72 -8.87 -10.75 -9.70
C TYR A 72 -8.61 -10.70 -11.22
N PRO A 73 -9.65 -10.52 -12.05
CA PRO A 73 -9.52 -10.44 -13.51
C PRO A 73 -9.07 -9.04 -14.00
N SER A 74 -8.90 -8.09 -13.07
CA SER A 74 -8.46 -6.72 -13.37
C SER A 74 -7.49 -6.24 -12.28
N PRO A 75 -6.58 -5.30 -12.58
CA PRO A 75 -5.72 -4.73 -11.56
C PRO A 75 -6.54 -3.97 -10.53
N MET A 76 -6.10 -4.00 -9.27
CA MET A 76 -6.69 -3.16 -8.23
C MET A 76 -6.17 -1.72 -8.35
N TRP A 77 -7.08 -0.77 -8.15
CA TRP A 77 -6.83 0.65 -8.46
C TRP A 77 -5.95 1.35 -7.43
N SER A 78 -5.80 0.76 -6.24
CA SER A 78 -5.06 1.35 -5.14
C SER A 78 -4.37 0.29 -4.28
N MET A 79 -3.11 0.57 -3.93
CA MET A 79 -2.34 -0.22 -2.98
C MET A 79 -2.97 -0.24 -1.58
N ALA A 80 -3.73 0.80 -1.20
CA ALA A 80 -4.46 0.81 0.08
C ALA A 80 -5.40 -0.40 0.19
N ILE A 81 -6.11 -0.72 -0.90
CA ILE A 81 -7.04 -1.85 -0.91
C ILE A 81 -6.28 -3.19 -0.83
N VAL A 82 -5.12 -3.28 -1.49
CA VAL A 82 -4.24 -4.46 -1.39
C VAL A 82 -3.75 -4.64 0.05
N TYR A 83 -3.37 -3.56 0.72
CA TYR A 83 -2.93 -3.58 2.12
C TYR A 83 -4.06 -3.98 3.08
N ASP A 84 -5.27 -3.49 2.87
CA ASP A 84 -6.43 -3.88 3.68
C ASP A 84 -6.74 -5.36 3.54
N LEU A 85 -6.68 -5.91 2.32
CA LEU A 85 -6.82 -7.35 2.09
C LEU A 85 -5.74 -8.15 2.84
N ILE A 86 -4.49 -7.71 2.77
CA ILE A 86 -3.38 -8.36 3.46
C ILE A 86 -3.60 -8.33 4.98
N ASP A 87 -3.90 -7.15 5.54
CA ASP A 87 -4.09 -6.95 6.97
C ASP A 87 -5.35 -7.65 7.52
N SER A 88 -6.31 -7.97 6.64
CA SER A 88 -7.47 -8.79 7.01
C SER A 88 -7.13 -10.25 7.34
N MET A 89 -6.01 -10.78 6.82
CA MET A 89 -5.64 -12.19 6.95
C MET A 89 -5.27 -12.58 8.40
N GLN A 90 -5.65 -13.79 8.83
CA GLN A 90 -5.45 -14.24 10.21
C GLN A 90 -3.98 -14.27 10.64
N LEU A 91 -3.11 -14.90 9.83
CA LEU A 91 -1.66 -14.93 10.10
C LEU A 91 -1.08 -13.51 10.17
N ARG A 92 -1.56 -12.61 9.31
CA ARG A 92 -1.12 -11.21 9.31
C ARG A 92 -1.50 -10.48 10.60
N ARG A 93 -2.67 -10.74 11.17
CA ARG A 93 -3.07 -10.17 12.47
C ARG A 93 -2.15 -10.61 13.62
N GLN A 94 -1.72 -11.88 13.61
CA GLN A 94 -0.76 -12.39 14.59
C GLN A 94 0.60 -11.69 14.44
N GLU A 95 1.07 -11.52 13.21
CA GLU A 95 2.31 -10.78 12.94
C GLU A 95 2.24 -9.32 13.41
N MET A 96 1.12 -8.64 13.17
CA MET A 96 0.93 -7.26 13.64
C MET A 96 0.96 -7.17 15.16
N ALA A 97 0.35 -8.13 15.88
CA ALA A 97 0.40 -8.18 17.34
C ALA A 97 1.84 -8.36 17.85
N ILE A 98 2.63 -9.23 17.22
CA ILE A 98 4.04 -9.43 17.54
C ILE A 98 4.84 -8.16 17.26
N GLN A 99 4.67 -7.54 16.08
CA GLN A 99 5.30 -6.26 15.73
C GLN A 99 5.01 -5.19 16.78
N GLN A 100 3.75 -5.06 17.20
CA GLN A 100 3.34 -4.12 18.25
C GLN A 100 3.98 -4.43 19.60
N SER A 101 4.03 -5.70 20.02
CA SER A 101 4.66 -6.11 21.29
C SER A 101 6.17 -5.84 21.32
N LEU A 102 6.83 -5.89 20.15
CA LEU A 102 8.26 -5.62 19.99
C LEU A 102 8.56 -4.14 19.71
N GLY A 103 7.54 -3.28 19.68
CA GLY A 103 7.70 -1.86 19.35
C GLY A 103 8.10 -1.58 17.90
N MET A 104 8.01 -2.57 17.00
CA MET A 104 8.31 -2.41 15.58
C MET A 104 7.24 -1.55 14.92
N ARG A 105 7.63 -0.38 14.42
CA ARG A 105 6.77 0.54 13.68
C ARG A 105 7.53 1.11 12.50
N CYS A 106 6.82 1.40 11.41
CA CYS A 106 7.39 2.29 10.40
C CYS A 106 7.66 3.63 11.08
N PRO A 107 8.83 4.25 10.86
CA PRO A 107 9.00 5.67 11.15
C PRO A 107 7.85 6.42 10.47
N GLU A 108 7.26 7.40 11.15
CA GLU A 108 6.46 8.38 10.42
C GLU A 108 7.41 9.06 9.46
N ASP A 109 7.09 9.06 8.17
CA ASP A 109 7.92 9.75 7.20
C ASP A 109 8.06 11.19 7.68
N GLU A 110 9.30 11.63 7.92
CA GLU A 110 9.65 13.04 7.96
C GLU A 110 9.56 13.63 6.53
N TYR A 111 8.48 13.32 5.81
CA TYR A 111 8.04 13.97 4.57
C TYR A 111 7.12 15.16 4.88
N GLY A 112 7.30 15.78 6.05
CA GLY A 112 6.68 17.03 6.50
C GLY A 112 7.65 18.21 6.56
N GLY A 113 8.81 18.12 5.90
CA GLY A 113 9.92 19.07 6.01
C GLY A 113 10.00 20.16 4.93
N TYR A 114 8.93 20.51 4.22
CA TYR A 114 8.87 21.82 3.55
C TYR A 114 8.24 22.84 4.51
N GLY A 115 8.87 23.00 5.67
CA GLY A 115 8.60 24.08 6.59
C GLY A 115 9.15 25.37 6.00
N TYR A 116 8.27 26.18 5.42
CA TYR A 116 8.51 27.62 5.34
C TYR A 116 8.82 28.10 6.75
N HIS A 117 10.04 28.59 6.96
CA HIS A 117 10.38 29.39 8.12
C HIS A 117 9.38 30.54 8.27
N HIS A 118 8.60 30.52 9.34
CA HIS A 118 8.32 31.74 10.09
C HIS A 118 8.12 31.39 11.56
N GLY A 119 9.14 31.66 12.35
CA GLY A 119 9.06 31.56 13.80
C GLY A 119 8.17 32.66 14.36
N TYR A 120 7.36 32.30 15.35
CA TYR A 120 6.98 33.15 16.48
C TYR A 120 6.68 32.23 17.67
N PRO A 121 7.17 32.54 18.88
CA PRO A 121 6.86 31.75 20.07
C PRO A 121 5.53 32.26 20.64
N HIS A 122 4.57 31.36 20.86
CA HIS A 122 3.48 31.69 21.78
C HIS A 122 3.22 30.55 22.77
N GLN A 123 3.48 30.93 24.01
CA GLN A 123 3.37 30.23 25.25
C GLN A 123 1.95 30.42 25.82
N GLY A 124 1.36 29.37 26.38
CA GLY A 124 0.39 29.45 27.47
C GLY A 124 -1.11 29.26 27.16
N TYR A 125 -1.79 28.75 28.19
CA TYR A 125 -3.22 28.62 28.54
C TYR A 125 -4.08 27.64 27.72
N GLU A 126 -4.56 26.52 28.28
CA GLU A 126 -5.62 26.30 29.28
C GLU A 126 -7.05 26.67 28.84
N GLU A 127 -7.90 25.64 28.95
CA GLU A 127 -9.34 25.67 29.30
C GLU A 127 -10.38 26.36 28.38
N GLY A 128 -11.30 25.53 27.89
CA GLY A 128 -12.70 25.64 28.32
C GLY A 128 -13.70 26.32 27.37
N TYR A 129 -14.92 25.75 27.38
CA TYR A 129 -16.21 26.27 26.88
C TYR A 129 -16.42 26.18 25.35
N GLN A 130 -17.26 25.29 24.79
CA GLN A 130 -18.71 25.01 24.96
C GLN A 130 -19.62 26.07 24.28
N ASP A 131 -20.54 25.58 23.43
CA ASP A 131 -21.75 26.24 22.88
C ASP A 131 -21.51 27.40 21.88
N ASP A 132 -22.35 27.71 20.88
CA ASP A 132 -23.62 27.16 20.42
C ASP A 132 -23.90 27.62 18.97
N TYR A 133 -24.98 27.07 18.41
CA TYR A 133 -25.66 27.32 17.13
C TYR A 133 -25.66 28.72 16.46
N ARG A 134 -25.86 28.66 15.13
CA ARG A 134 -26.60 29.58 14.23
C ARG A 134 -25.93 30.93 13.90
N HIS A 135 -25.73 31.20 12.60
CA HIS A 135 -26.55 32.16 11.83
C HIS A 135 -26.21 32.11 10.33
N HIS A 136 -27.27 32.21 9.53
CA HIS A 136 -27.35 32.20 8.07
C HIS A 136 -27.09 33.60 7.45
N GLU A 137 -26.91 33.57 6.11
CA GLU A 137 -26.96 34.66 5.09
C GLU A 137 -25.69 35.51 4.93
N GLY A 138 -25.15 35.81 3.74
CA GLY A 138 -25.61 35.66 2.35
C GLY A 138 -25.17 36.91 1.58
N TYR A 139 -24.33 36.79 0.54
CA TYR A 139 -24.04 37.92 -0.37
C TYR A 139 -23.84 37.45 -1.82
N TYR A 140 -24.68 38.00 -2.70
CA TYR A 140 -24.64 37.97 -4.16
C TYR A 140 -23.74 39.08 -4.72
N HIS A 141 -23.09 38.88 -5.88
CA HIS A 141 -22.88 39.85 -6.98
C HIS A 141 -22.13 39.17 -8.15
N ARG A 142 -22.79 38.81 -9.27
CA ARG A 142 -23.00 39.53 -10.56
C ARG A 142 -21.71 39.82 -11.35
N TYR A 143 -21.57 39.18 -12.52
CA TYR A 143 -20.74 39.62 -13.65
C TYR A 143 -21.65 39.97 -14.84
N GLN A 144 -21.49 41.16 -15.41
CA GLN A 144 -21.86 41.50 -16.78
C GLN A 144 -21.09 42.77 -17.18
N ASP A 145 -20.19 42.60 -18.15
CA ASP A 145 -20.02 43.48 -19.31
C ASP A 145 -19.70 42.56 -20.50
#